data_AF-A0A1I2EYH3-F1
#
_entry.id   AF-A0A1I2EYH3-F1
#
_cell.length_a   1.000
_cell.length_b   1.000
_cell.length_c   1.000
_cell.angle_alpha   90.00
_cell.angle_beta   90.00
_cell.angle_gamma   90.00
#
_symmetry.space_group_name_H-M   'P 1'
#
loop_
_entity.id
_entity.type
_entity.pdbx_description
1 polymer ?
#
loop_
_entity_poly.entity_id
_entity_poly.type
_entity_poly.pdbx_seq_one_letter_code
_entity_poly.pdbx_strand_id
1 'polypeptide(L)'
;MNGDPVSFIDPFGLEALSGCKAWKDKIVLPSKPHSNKTEGHWFASKRKAVEEAKKEDTVKVYLNKGLQNEVPGAKTNRPDVMVVKSDGKINQYEVPSKTDDPAALTQRMIDNRKQLGNRAGSIQILPIKKR
;
A
#
# COMPACT_ATOMS: atom_id res chain seq x y z
N MET A 1 38.46 -2.94 19.58
CA MET A 1 37.09 -3.51 19.56
C MET A 1 36.29 -2.70 18.56
N ASN A 2 36.34 -3.09 17.28
CA ASN A 2 35.57 -2.42 16.24
C ASN A 2 34.21 -3.14 16.18
N GLY A 3 33.17 -2.45 16.65
CA GLY A 3 31.81 -2.95 16.63
C GLY A 3 31.33 -3.10 15.19
N ASP A 4 30.85 -4.30 14.88
CA ASP A 4 30.28 -4.66 13.58
C ASP A 4 29.20 -3.65 13.15
N PRO A 5 29.21 -3.17 11.90
CA PRO A 5 28.08 -2.40 11.39
C PRO A 5 26.87 -3.34 11.32
N VAL A 6 25.89 -3.10 12.19
CA VAL A 6 24.54 -3.67 12.10
C VAL A 6 24.07 -3.49 10.66
N SER A 7 24.08 -4.59 9.92
CA SER A 7 23.58 -4.68 8.56
C SER A 7 22.13 -4.25 8.60
N PHE A 8 21.86 -3.08 8.03
CA PHE A 8 20.51 -2.61 7.77
C PHE A 8 19.87 -3.59 6.78
N ILE A 9 19.14 -4.57 7.31
CA ILE A 9 18.43 -5.56 6.50
C ILE A 9 17.39 -4.79 5.68
N ASP A 10 17.69 -4.52 4.41
CA ASP A 10 16.74 -3.96 3.45
C ASP A 10 15.59 -4.95 3.30
N PRO A 11 14.38 -4.67 3.83
CA PRO A 11 13.28 -5.64 3.83
C PRO A 11 12.69 -5.88 2.42
N PHE A 12 13.35 -5.32 1.40
CA PHE A 12 13.00 -5.36 -0.01
C PHE A 12 14.06 -6.02 -0.90
N GLY A 13 15.27 -6.31 -0.39
CA GLY A 13 16.32 -7.01 -1.14
C GLY A 13 16.67 -6.39 -2.51
N LEU A 14 16.67 -5.05 -2.61
CA LEU A 14 16.98 -4.35 -3.86
C LEU A 14 18.23 -3.46 -3.69
N GLU A 15 19.40 -4.09 -3.81
CA GLU A 15 20.68 -3.39 -3.89
C GLU A 15 20.89 -2.69 -5.25
N ALA A 16 21.76 -1.68 -5.20
CA ALA A 16 22.20 -0.76 -6.26
C ALA A 16 21.19 0.34 -6.64
N LEU A 17 21.35 1.51 -6.01
CA LEU A 17 21.85 2.74 -6.66
C LEU A 17 21.86 3.87 -5.62
N SER A 18 23.04 4.50 -5.51
CA SER A 18 23.34 5.61 -4.61
C SER A 18 22.48 6.83 -4.94
N GLY A 19 21.53 7.11 -4.05
CA GLY A 19 20.62 8.25 -4.07
C GLY A 19 19.57 7.96 -3.02
N CYS A 20 19.47 8.78 -1.97
CA CYS A 20 18.46 8.63 -0.93
C CYS A 20 17.12 8.35 -1.61
N LYS A 21 16.58 7.14 -1.42
CA LYS A 21 15.37 6.68 -2.08
C LYS A 21 14.19 7.44 -1.46
N ALA A 22 14.02 8.72 -1.80
CA ALA A 22 12.99 9.63 -1.23
C ALA A 22 11.57 9.08 -1.39
N TRP A 23 11.35 8.18 -2.36
CA TRP A 23 10.11 7.43 -2.50
C TRP A 23 9.83 6.50 -1.32
N LYS A 24 10.85 5.99 -0.60
CA LYS A 24 10.67 5.16 0.59
C LYS A 24 9.97 5.94 1.69
N ASP A 25 10.29 7.24 1.85
CA ASP A 25 9.68 8.10 2.86
C ASP A 25 8.20 8.38 2.59
N LYS A 26 7.76 8.22 1.33
CA LYS A 26 6.34 8.30 0.97
C LYS A 26 5.54 7.08 1.43
N ILE A 27 6.19 5.95 1.74
CA ILE A 27 5.52 4.68 2.08
C ILE A 27 5.37 4.54 3.60
N VAL A 28 4.13 4.50 4.06
CA VAL A 28 3.77 4.20 5.44
C VAL A 28 3.46 2.72 5.58
N LEU A 29 4.35 1.99 6.24
CA LEU A 29 4.21 0.56 6.53
C LEU A 29 3.26 0.29 7.72
N PRO A 30 2.67 -0.91 7.81
CA PRO A 30 1.95 -1.33 9.00
C PRO A 30 2.91 -1.42 10.20
N SER A 31 2.38 -1.14 11.40
CA SER A 31 3.17 -1.12 12.63
C SER A 31 3.59 -2.52 13.11
N LYS A 32 2.99 -3.57 12.55
CA LYS A 32 3.31 -4.96 12.83
C LYS A 32 3.61 -5.69 11.52
N PRO A 33 4.58 -6.62 11.50
CA PRO A 33 4.79 -7.51 10.36
C PRO A 33 3.49 -8.22 10.02
N HIS A 34 3.12 -8.19 8.74
CA HIS A 34 1.91 -8.84 8.29
C HIS A 34 2.20 -10.32 7.98
N SER A 35 1.55 -11.23 8.70
CA SER A 35 1.54 -12.66 8.39
C SER A 35 0.36 -12.96 7.47
N ASN A 36 0.57 -12.89 6.16
CA ASN A 36 -0.47 -13.29 5.21
C ASN A 36 -0.35 -14.78 4.88
N LYS A 37 -1.48 -15.48 4.87
CA LYS A 37 -1.57 -16.92 4.57
C LYS A 37 -1.57 -17.19 3.06
N THR A 38 -1.74 -16.16 2.24
CA THR A 38 -1.70 -16.28 0.77
C THR A 38 -0.35 -15.86 0.23
N GLU A 39 0.35 -16.82 -0.36
CA GLU A 39 1.60 -16.58 -1.08
C GLU A 39 1.40 -15.53 -2.18
N GLY A 40 2.33 -14.57 -2.27
CA GLY A 40 2.30 -13.51 -3.27
C GLY A 40 1.39 -12.31 -2.95
N HIS A 41 0.42 -12.42 -2.04
CA HIS A 41 -0.46 -11.29 -1.68
C HIS A 41 0.34 -10.10 -1.15
N TRP A 42 1.12 -10.34 -0.10
CA TRP A 42 1.95 -9.30 0.52
C TRP A 42 2.99 -8.74 -0.44
N PHE A 43 3.54 -9.58 -1.31
CA PHE A 43 4.50 -9.16 -2.31
C PHE A 43 3.84 -8.25 -3.37
N ALA A 44 2.64 -8.58 -3.84
CA ALA A 44 1.88 -7.76 -4.77
C ALA A 44 1.54 -6.38 -4.18
N SER A 45 1.08 -6.33 -2.92
CA SER A 45 0.80 -5.05 -2.24
C SER A 45 2.07 -4.20 -2.11
N LYS A 46 3.19 -4.78 -1.67
CA LYS A 46 4.48 -4.07 -1.55
C LYS A 46 4.97 -3.58 -2.91
N ARG A 47 4.93 -4.42 -3.93
CA ARG A 47 5.33 -4.06 -5.30
C ARG A 47 4.51 -2.87 -5.79
N LYS A 48 3.18 -2.92 -5.64
CA LYS A 48 2.32 -1.83 -6.08
C LYS A 48 2.59 -0.54 -5.30
N ALA A 49 2.83 -0.63 -3.99
CA ALA A 49 3.18 0.51 -3.18
C ALA A 49 4.47 1.20 -3.65
N VAL A 50 5.50 0.41 -4.00
CA VAL A 50 6.75 0.92 -4.57
C VAL A 50 6.51 1.56 -5.95
N GLU A 51 5.73 0.91 -6.82
CA GLU A 51 5.39 1.43 -8.15
C GLU A 51 4.67 2.80 -8.05
N GLU A 52 3.73 2.95 -7.12
CA GLU A 52 3.02 4.22 -6.92
C GLU A 52 3.89 5.27 -6.23
N ALA A 53 4.70 4.90 -5.24
CA ALA A 53 5.57 5.83 -4.52
C ALA A 53 6.65 6.45 -5.42
N LYS A 54 7.09 5.71 -6.45
CA LYS A 54 8.04 6.22 -7.45
C LYS A 54 7.43 7.25 -8.39
N LYS A 55 6.11 7.39 -8.46
CA LYS A 55 5.47 8.41 -9.29
C LYS A 55 5.59 9.79 -8.62
N GLU A 56 5.76 10.81 -9.45
CA GLU A 56 5.88 12.19 -9.02
C GLU A 56 4.54 12.74 -8.48
N ASP A 57 3.43 12.28 -9.05
CA ASP A 57 2.06 12.63 -8.64
C ASP A 57 1.63 12.00 -7.30
N THR A 58 2.47 11.17 -6.69
CA THR A 58 2.17 10.51 -5.43
C THR A 58 2.77 11.30 -4.27
N VAL A 59 1.90 11.73 -3.35
CA VAL A 59 2.27 12.37 -2.10
C VAL A 59 2.61 11.32 -1.06
N LYS A 60 1.75 10.30 -0.91
CA LYS A 60 1.86 9.30 0.15
C LYS A 60 1.24 7.97 -0.26
N VAL A 61 1.82 6.89 0.22
CA VAL A 61 1.33 5.53 0.03
C VAL A 61 1.20 4.88 1.39
N TYR A 62 0.04 4.34 1.70
CA TYR A 62 -0.21 3.62 2.92
C TYR A 62 -0.45 2.14 2.62
N LEU A 63 0.27 1.28 3.33
CA LEU A 63 0.18 -0.17 3.17
C LEU A 63 -0.58 -0.77 4.35
N ASN A 64 -1.71 -1.43 4.09
CA ASN A 64 -2.59 -2.02 5.12
C ASN A 64 -2.92 -1.04 6.26
N LYS A 65 -3.35 0.17 5.90
CA LYS A 65 -3.78 1.22 6.85
C LYS A 65 -5.20 1.64 6.55
N GLY A 66 -5.91 2.08 7.58
CA GLY A 66 -7.30 2.52 7.46
C GLY A 66 -7.44 3.91 6.85
N LEU A 67 -8.61 4.17 6.27
CA LEU A 67 -8.98 5.48 5.73
C LEU A 67 -8.88 6.61 6.75
N GLN A 68 -9.00 6.30 8.05
CA GLN A 68 -8.85 7.25 9.17
C GLN A 68 -7.53 8.03 9.18
N ASN A 69 -6.50 7.56 8.45
CA ASN A 69 -5.24 8.30 8.29
C ASN A 69 -5.42 9.56 7.42
N GLU A 70 -6.47 9.61 6.60
CA GLU A 70 -6.75 10.70 5.66
C GLU A 70 -8.13 11.35 5.89
N VAL A 71 -9.08 10.61 6.47
CA VAL A 71 -10.43 11.08 6.76
C VAL A 71 -10.77 10.80 8.23
N PRO A 72 -10.62 11.81 9.12
CA PRO A 72 -10.99 11.66 10.53
C PRO A 72 -12.45 11.20 10.68
N GLY A 73 -12.69 10.18 11.51
CA GLY A 73 -14.02 9.62 11.73
C GLY A 73 -14.49 8.61 10.67
N ALA A 74 -13.68 8.30 9.65
CA ALA A 74 -14.00 7.21 8.72
C ALA A 74 -14.07 5.86 9.44
N LYS A 75 -15.00 5.00 9.00
CA LYS A 75 -15.13 3.63 9.48
C LYS A 75 -13.83 2.87 9.23
N THR A 76 -13.50 1.94 10.14
CA THR A 76 -12.31 1.09 10.06
C THR A 76 -12.39 0.12 8.88
N ASN A 77 -12.10 0.61 7.68
CA ASN A 77 -11.83 -0.19 6.49
C ASN A 77 -10.41 0.11 6.03
N ARG A 78 -9.65 -0.95 5.72
CA ARG A 78 -8.23 -0.88 5.39
C ARG A 78 -8.02 -1.48 4.00
N PRO A 79 -7.78 -0.64 2.98
CA PRO A 79 -7.28 -1.13 1.71
C PRO A 79 -5.90 -1.78 1.89
N ASP A 80 -5.58 -2.79 1.09
CA ASP A 80 -4.22 -3.33 1.01
C ASP A 80 -3.20 -2.24 0.66
N VAL A 81 -3.54 -1.38 -0.31
CA VAL A 81 -2.76 -0.19 -0.68
C VAL A 81 -3.69 1.01 -0.85
N MET A 82 -3.36 2.11 -0.18
CA MET A 82 -4.02 3.41 -0.35
C MET A 82 -3.00 4.44 -0.81
N VAL A 83 -3.30 5.19 -1.87
CA VAL A 83 -2.36 6.15 -2.48
C VAL A 83 -3.00 7.53 -2.51
N VAL A 84 -2.34 8.51 -1.90
CA VAL A 84 -2.71 9.92 -1.94
C VAL A 84 -1.96 10.58 -3.07
N LYS A 85 -2.72 11.13 -4.02
CA LYS A 85 -2.22 11.88 -5.17
C LYS A 85 -2.08 13.36 -4.87
N SER A 86 -1.25 14.04 -5.64
CA SER A 86 -0.97 15.48 -5.51
C SER A 86 -2.21 16.34 -5.78
N ASP A 87 -3.17 15.84 -6.56
CA ASP A 87 -4.48 16.45 -6.78
C ASP A 87 -5.47 16.23 -5.60
N GLY A 88 -5.02 15.58 -4.52
CA GLY A 88 -5.81 15.29 -3.33
C GLY A 88 -6.69 14.04 -3.44
N LYS A 89 -6.69 13.35 -4.59
CA LYS A 89 -7.43 12.09 -4.77
C LYS A 89 -6.76 10.92 -4.07
N ILE A 90 -7.58 9.97 -3.65
CA ILE A 90 -7.15 8.77 -2.92
C ILE A 90 -7.54 7.55 -3.73
N ASN A 91 -6.52 6.88 -4.29
CA ASN A 91 -6.68 5.62 -5.00
C ASN A 91 -6.60 4.46 -4.01
N GLN A 92 -7.36 3.40 -4.28
CA GLN A 92 -7.38 2.18 -3.48
C GLN A 92 -7.03 0.98 -4.35
N TYR A 93 -6.24 0.07 -3.80
CA TYR A 93 -5.93 -1.20 -4.42
C TYR A 93 -6.14 -2.34 -3.43
N GLU A 94 -6.79 -3.40 -3.90
CA GLU A 94 -6.98 -4.65 -3.15
C GLU A 94 -6.32 -5.79 -3.90
N VAL A 95 -5.65 -6.68 -3.18
CA VAL A 95 -5.11 -7.92 -3.71
C VAL A 95 -6.05 -9.04 -3.25
N PRO A 96 -6.71 -9.78 -4.14
CA PRO A 96 -7.58 -10.87 -3.74
C PRO A 96 -6.72 -12.04 -3.24
N SER A 97 -7.04 -12.56 -2.06
CA SER A 97 -6.46 -13.82 -1.57
C SER A 97 -7.16 -15.04 -2.20
N LYS A 98 -6.67 -16.25 -1.93
CA LYS A 98 -7.21 -17.51 -2.51
C LYS A 98 -8.72 -17.70 -2.28
N THR A 99 -9.26 -17.15 -1.19
CA THR A 99 -10.65 -17.33 -0.76
C THR A 99 -11.49 -16.07 -0.89
N ASP A 100 -10.91 -14.95 -1.35
CA ASP A 100 -11.66 -13.71 -1.45
C ASP A 100 -12.53 -13.67 -2.71
N ASP A 101 -13.70 -13.08 -2.57
CA ASP A 101 -14.57 -12.73 -3.69
C ASP A 101 -14.19 -11.33 -4.21
N PRO A 102 -13.72 -11.20 -5.47
CA PRO A 102 -13.40 -9.91 -6.08
C PRO A 102 -14.58 -8.93 -6.09
N ALA A 103 -15.82 -9.41 -6.18
CA ALA A 103 -17.01 -8.55 -6.15
C ALA A 103 -17.20 -7.93 -4.76
N ALA A 104 -17.08 -8.73 -3.69
CA ALA A 104 -17.10 -8.24 -2.32
C ALA A 104 -15.96 -7.25 -2.03
N LEU A 105 -14.74 -7.49 -2.54
CA LEU A 105 -13.62 -6.54 -2.42
C LEU A 105 -13.93 -5.22 -3.15
N THR A 106 -14.48 -5.30 -4.35
CA THR A 106 -14.89 -4.11 -5.12
C THR A 106 -15.96 -3.31 -4.39
N GLN A 107 -16.95 -3.99 -3.80
CA GLN A 107 -17.99 -3.33 -3.03
C GLN A 107 -17.43 -2.60 -1.80
N ARG A 108 -16.46 -3.20 -1.10
CA ARG A 108 -15.76 -2.53 0.01
C ARG A 108 -15.03 -1.26 -0.44
N MET A 109 -14.34 -1.32 -1.59
CA MET A 109 -13.69 -0.13 -2.15
C MET A 109 -14.70 0.96 -2.55
N ILE A 110 -15.88 0.57 -3.07
CA ILE A 110 -16.98 1.52 -3.37
C ILE A 110 -17.51 2.17 -2.09
N ASP A 111 -17.71 1.41 -1.02
CA ASP A 111 -18.17 1.97 0.27
C ASP A 111 -17.11 2.88 0.90
N ASN A 112 -15.83 2.57 0.70
CA ASN A 112 -14.73 3.46 1.04
C ASN A 112 -14.78 4.76 0.23
N ARG A 113 -15.08 4.71 -1.08
CA ARG A 113 -15.25 5.92 -1.89
C ARG A 113 -16.34 6.84 -1.37
N LYS A 114 -17.46 6.29 -0.87
CA LYS A 114 -18.53 7.09 -0.24
C LYS A 114 -18.01 7.90 0.95
N GLN A 115 -17.12 7.30 1.75
CA GLN A 115 -16.48 7.97 2.90
C GLN A 115 -15.42 8.98 2.48
N LEU A 116 -14.72 8.74 1.37
CA LEU A 116 -13.73 9.66 0.80
C LEU A 116 -14.36 10.89 0.12
N GLY A 117 -15.62 10.80 -0.30
CA GLY A 117 -16.36 11.89 -0.95
C GLY A 117 -15.61 12.44 -2.16
N ASN A 118 -15.36 13.76 -2.16
CA ASN A 118 -14.67 14.45 -3.25
C ASN A 118 -13.22 13.99 -3.45
N ARG A 119 -12.59 13.38 -2.44
CA ARG A 119 -11.24 12.81 -2.53
C ARG A 119 -11.22 11.41 -3.11
N ALA A 120 -12.37 10.79 -3.42
CA ALA A 120 -12.41 9.45 -3.99
C ALA A 120 -11.72 9.41 -5.38
N GLY A 121 -10.62 8.65 -5.47
CA GLY A 121 -9.90 8.37 -6.70
C GLY A 121 -10.32 7.04 -7.33
N SER A 122 -9.35 6.37 -7.97
CA SER A 122 -9.57 5.08 -8.63
C SER A 122 -9.58 3.91 -7.63
N ILE A 123 -10.24 2.83 -8.02
CA ILE A 123 -10.26 1.56 -7.28
C ILE A 123 -9.81 0.45 -8.24
N GLN A 124 -8.97 -0.47 -7.77
CA GLN A 124 -8.45 -1.53 -8.64
C GLN A 124 -8.15 -2.82 -7.87
N ILE A 125 -8.57 -3.94 -8.43
CA ILE A 125 -8.14 -5.27 -8.01
C ILE A 125 -6.79 -5.59 -8.64
N LEU A 126 -5.81 -5.97 -7.83
CA LEU A 126 -4.47 -6.34 -8.26
C LEU A 126 -4.37 -7.87 -8.37
N PRO A 127 -4.08 -8.43 -9.55
CA PRO A 127 -3.90 -9.87 -9.66
C PRO A 127 -2.64 -10.34 -8.93
N ILE A 128 -2.73 -11.46 -8.20
CA ILE A 128 -1.54 -12.18 -7.74
C ILE A 128 -0.95 -12.86 -8.98
N LYS A 129 0.20 -12.38 -9.45
CA LYS A 129 0.97 -13.09 -10.49
C LYS A 129 1.44 -14.42 -9.89
N LYS A 130 0.87 -15.54 -10.33
CA LYS A 130 1.50 -16.85 -10.15
C LYS A 130 2.83 -16.80 -10.91
N ARG A 131 3.92 -17.15 -10.23
CA ARG A 131 5.23 -17.29 -10.87
C ARG A 131 5.20 -18.43 -11.87
#